data_AF-A0A7C5TJ86-F1
#
_entry.id   AF-A0A7C5TJ86-F1
#
_cell.length_a   1.000
_cell.length_b   1.000
_cell.length_c   1.000
_cell.angle_alpha   90.00
_cell.angle_beta   90.00
_cell.angle_gamma   90.00
#
_symmetry.space_group_name_H-M   'P 1'
#
loop_
_entity.id
_entity.type
_entity.pdbx_description
1 polymer ?
#
loop_
_entity_poly.entity_id
_entity_poly.type
_entity_poly.pdbx_seq_one_letter_code
_entity_poly.pdbx_strand_id
1 'polypeptide(L)' 'MRRIKGGKVKRIQVTFTEEQWSLIERFKGVMGSEDAEVIRNIILAWLAEKSVITERVKVMLRGEKPEEGSTRPPHQG' A
#
# COMPACT_ATOMS: atom_id res chain seq x y z
N MET A 1 -2.82 -8.15 23.67
CA MET A 1 -2.10 -7.64 22.49
C MET A 1 -1.20 -8.71 21.89
N ARG A 2 -1.36 -9.08 20.60
CA ARG A 2 -0.39 -9.96 19.91
C ARG A 2 0.89 -9.16 19.64
N ARG A 3 2.00 -9.60 20.23
CA ARG A 3 3.35 -9.16 19.84
C ARG A 3 3.63 -9.78 18.47
N ILE A 4 3.60 -8.99 17.40
CA ILE A 4 4.11 -9.44 16.09
C ILE A 4 5.57 -9.80 16.36
N LYS A 5 5.91 -11.10 16.29
CA LYS A 5 7.30 -11.56 16.40
C LYS A 5 8.08 -10.77 15.36
N GLY A 6 8.98 -9.89 15.81
CA GLY A 6 9.85 -9.14 14.91
C GLY A 6 10.55 -10.14 14.00
N GLY A 7 10.15 -10.15 12.73
CA GLY A 7 10.71 -11.07 11.74
C GLY A 7 12.23 -10.86 11.66
N LYS A 8 12.96 -11.89 11.21
CA LYS A 8 14.40 -11.77 10.96
C LYS A 8 14.65 -10.56 10.05
N VAL A 9 15.41 -9.58 10.53
CA VAL A 9 15.76 -8.39 9.75
C VAL A 9 16.82 -8.79 8.73
N LYS A 10 16.56 -8.56 7.44
CA LYS A 10 17.52 -8.74 6.35
C LYS A 10 18.04 -7.37 5.92
N ARG A 11 19.37 -7.22 5.86
CA ARG A 11 20.04 -6.02 5.33
C ARG A 11 20.42 -6.26 3.86
N ILE A 12 20.17 -5.26 3.02
CA ILE A 12 20.48 -5.26 1.59
C ILE A 12 21.16 -3.93 1.29
N GLN A 13 22.33 -3.98 0.64
CA GLN A 13 23.00 -2.78 0.13
C GLN A 13 22.52 -2.53 -1.30
N VAL A 14 22.19 -1.29 -1.61
CA VAL A 14 21.74 -0.85 -2.92
C VAL A 14 22.51 0.41 -3.31
N THR A 15 22.65 0.63 -4.62
CA THR A 15 23.32 1.81 -5.17
C THR A 15 22.32 2.58 -6.00
N PHE A 16 22.28 3.89 -5.81
CA PHE A 16 21.47 4.82 -6.59
C PHE A 16 22.38 5.79 -7.33
N THR A 17 21.94 6.28 -8.49
CA THR A 17 22.57 7.44 -9.11
C THR A 17 22.27 8.71 -8.31
N GLU A 18 23.04 9.77 -8.52
CA GLU A 18 22.80 11.06 -7.85
C GLU A 18 21.40 11.60 -8.13
N GLU A 19 20.93 11.49 -9.38
CA GLU A 19 19.59 11.92 -9.76
C GLU A 19 18.51 11.12 -9.04
N GLN A 20 18.66 9.80 -8.94
CA GLN A 20 17.73 8.93 -8.20
C GLN A 20 17.72 9.30 -6.71
N TRP A 21 18.89 9.56 -6.13
CA TRP A 21 18.99 9.97 -4.74
C TRP A 21 18.34 11.32 -4.49
N SER A 22 18.59 12.30 -5.37
CA SER A 22 17.96 13.62 -5.30
C SER A 22 16.43 13.55 -5.35
N LEU A 23 15.86 12.59 -6.09
CA LEU A 23 14.42 12.35 -6.08
C LEU A 23 13.95 11.76 -4.75
N ILE A 24 14.68 10.79 -4.19
CA ILE A 24 14.36 10.15 -2.90
C ILE A 24 14.43 11.17 -1.75
N GLU A 25 15.40 12.07 -1.75
CA GLU A 25 15.58 13.05 -0.68
C GLU A 25 14.43 14.05 -0.57
N ARG A 26 13.70 14.31 -1.66
CA ARG A 26 12.49 15.16 -1.63
C ARG A 26 11.38 14.60 -0.73
N PHE A 27 11.44 13.31 -0.40
CA PHE A 27 10.47 12.65 0.49
C PHE A 27 10.91 12.64 1.96
N LYS A 28 12.14 13.07 2.28
CA LYS A 28 12.58 13.23 3.68
C LYS A 28 11.71 14.27 4.40
N GLY A 29 11.45 14.03 5.67
CA GLY A 29 10.57 14.86 6.49
C GLY A 29 9.08 14.58 6.30
N VAL A 30 8.66 14.06 5.14
CA VAL A 30 7.27 13.63 4.89
C VAL A 30 7.10 12.12 5.10
N MET A 31 8.00 11.32 4.52
CA MET A 31 7.95 9.86 4.57
C MET A 31 8.90 9.26 5.61
N GLY A 32 9.57 10.07 6.42
CA GLY A 32 10.51 9.60 7.46
C GLY A 32 11.69 10.55 7.63
N SER A 33 12.44 10.37 8.71
CA SER A 33 13.64 11.16 9.01
C SER A 33 14.92 10.48 8.55
N GLU A 34 14.97 9.14 8.57
CA GLU A 34 16.14 8.38 8.12
C GLU A 34 15.93 7.80 6.71
N ASP A 35 17.02 7.68 5.96
CA ASP A 35 17.03 7.14 4.60
C ASP A 35 16.32 5.78 4.48
N ALA A 36 16.62 4.85 5.40
CA ALA A 36 16.05 3.51 5.40
C ALA A 36 14.53 3.53 5.64
N GLU A 37 14.03 4.51 6.39
CA GLU A 37 12.59 4.67 6.61
C GLU A 37 11.89 5.22 5.39
N VAL A 38 12.48 6.24 4.77
CA VAL A 38 11.96 6.85 3.54
C VAL A 38 11.84 5.78 2.46
N ILE A 39 12.92 5.02 2.22
CA ILE A 39 12.92 3.91 1.24
C ILE A 39 11.85 2.88 1.58
N ARG A 40 11.77 2.43 2.84
CA ARG A 40 10.75 1.45 3.28
C ARG A 40 9.34 1.96 3.00
N ASN A 41 9.06 3.21 3.33
CA ASN A 41 7.74 3.80 3.19
C ASN A 41 7.37 4.03 1.73
N ILE A 42 8.33 4.40 0.86
CA ILE A 42 8.14 4.42 -0.59
C ILE A 42 7.72 3.03 -1.11
N ILE A 43 8.43 1.97 -0.70
CA ILE A 43 8.11 0.60 -1.13
C ILE A 43 6.71 0.20 -0.64
N LEU A 44 6.37 0.47 0.62
CA LEU A 44 5.05 0.17 1.17
C LEU A 44 3.94 0.93 0.45
N ALA A 45 4.14 2.22 0.16
CA ALA A 45 3.19 3.04 -0.58
C ALA A 45 2.97 2.49 -2.00
N TRP A 46 4.05 2.13 -2.70
CA TRP A 46 3.97 1.53 -4.03
C TRP A 46 3.26 0.18 -4.02
N LEU A 47 3.58 -0.69 -3.06
CA LEU A 47 2.91 -1.98 -2.90
C LEU A 47 1.42 -1.81 -2.59
N ALA A 48 1.05 -0.84 -1.74
CA ALA A 48 -0.33 -0.53 -1.45
C ALA A 48 -1.09 -0.07 -2.70
N GLU A 49 -0.49 0.83 -3.48
CA GLU A 49 -1.08 1.32 -4.73
C GLU A 49 -1.29 0.18 -5.75
N LYS A 50 -0.26 -0.67 -5.96
CA LYS A 50 -0.37 -1.82 -6.86
C LYS A 50 -1.37 -2.87 -6.37
N SER A 51 -1.46 -3.09 -5.06
CA SER A 51 -2.45 -4.03 -4.49
C SER A 51 -3.87 -3.51 -4.70
N VAL A 52 -4.11 -2.21 -4.47
CA VAL A 52 -5.40 -1.57 -4.73
C VAL A 52 -5.77 -1.64 -6.21
N ILE A 53 -4.83 -1.35 -7.12
CA ILE A 53 -5.06 -1.45 -8.56
C ILE A 53 -5.35 -2.91 -8.96
N THR A 54 -4.59 -3.86 -8.44
CA THR A 54 -4.78 -5.29 -8.72
C THR A 54 -6.16 -5.78 -8.25
N GLU A 55 -6.59 -5.35 -7.06
CA GLU A 55 -7.90 -5.69 -6.53
C GLU A 55 -9.02 -5.08 -7.38
N ARG A 56 -8.91 -3.80 -7.71
CA ARG A 56 -9.88 -3.11 -8.58
C ARG A 56 -9.98 -3.76 -9.96
N VAL A 57 -8.86 -4.15 -10.57
CA VAL A 57 -8.84 -4.85 -11.87
C VAL A 57 -9.49 -6.23 -11.74
N LYS A 58 -9.23 -6.98 -10.66
CA LYS A 58 -9.90 -8.27 -10.42
C LYS A 58 -11.41 -8.12 -10.26
N VAL A 59 -11.89 -7.12 -9.52
CA VAL A 59 -13.33 -6.83 -9.37
C VAL A 59 -13.96 -6.49 -10.73
N MET A 60 -13.31 -5.63 -11.52
CA MET A 60 -13.77 -5.30 -12.87
C MET A 60 -13.82 -6.52 -13.80
N LEU A 61 -12.81 -7.39 -13.75
CA LEU A 61 -12.77 -8.63 -14.54
C LEU A 61 -13.77 -9.69 -14.07
N ARG A 62 -14.11 -9.71 -12.78
CA ARG A 62 -15.09 -10.66 -12.20
C ARG A 62 -16.54 -10.26 -12.50
N GLY A 63 -16.80 -9.06 -13.01
CA GLY A 63 -18.15 -8.61 -13.36
C GLY A 63 -19.09 -8.52 -12.15
N GLU A 64 -18.55 -8.42 -10.94
CA GLU A 64 -19.34 -8.27 -9.72
C GLU A 64 -19.90 -6.84 -9.70
N LYS A 65 -21.19 -6.71 -10.00
CA LYS A 65 -21.92 -5.45 -9.77
C LYS A 65 -21.88 -5.16 -8.27
N PRO A 66 -21.57 -3.93 -7.83
CA PRO A 66 -21.69 -3.59 -6.43
C PRO A 66 -23.14 -3.81 -6.02
N GLU A 67 -23.36 -4.68 -5.05
CA GLU A 67 -24.67 -4.96 -4.46
C GLU A 67 -25.24 -3.64 -3.92
N GLU A 68 -26.18 -3.05 -4.67
CA GLU A 68 -26.98 -1.92 -4.23
C GLU A 68 -27.83 -2.33 -3.03
N GLY A 69 -27.91 -1.41 -2.07
CA GLY A 69 -28.47 -1.63 -0.74
C GLY A 69 -29.73 -2.49 -0.70
N SER A 70 -29.72 -3.42 0.26
CA SER A 70 -30.88 -4.13 0.76
C SER A 70 -32.00 -3.15 1.13
N THR A 71 -32.87 -2.84 0.17
CA THR A 71 -34.21 -2.35 0.45
C THR A 71 -35.07 -3.58 0.66
N ARG A 72 -35.12 -4.07 1.90
CA ARG A 72 -36.20 -4.98 2.30
C ARG A 72 -37.50 -4.17 2.16
N PRO A 73 -38.49 -4.61 1.36
CA PRO A 73 -39.80 -3.99 1.42
C PRO A 73 -40.40 -4.28 2.81
N PRO A 74 -41.13 -3.33 3.42
CA PRO A 74 -41.84 -3.60 4.66
C PRO A 74 -42.86 -4.71 4.40
N HIS A 75 -42.80 -5.77 5.19
CA HIS A 75 -43.85 -6.77 5.25
C HIS A 75 -45.19 -6.06 5.52
N GLN A 76 -46.10 -6.08 4.55
CA GLN A 76 -47.50 -5.77 4.75
C GLN A 76 -48.27 -7.09 4.81
N GLY A 77 -49.07 -7.25 5.86
CA GLY A 77 -50.14 -8.25 5.98
C GLY A 77 -49.72 -9.53 6.67
#